data_AF-A0A0Q4B9J5-F1
#
_entry.id   AF-A0A0Q4B9J5-F1
#
_cell.length_a   1.000
_cell.length_b   1.000
_cell.length_c   1.000
_cell.angle_alpha   90.00
_cell.angle_beta   90.00
_cell.angle_gamma   90.00
#
_symmetry.space_group_name_H-M   'P 1'
#
loop_
_entity.id
_entity.type
_entity.pdbx_description
1 polymer ?
#
loop_
_entity_poly.entity_id
_entity_poly.type
_entity_poly.pdbx_seq_one_letter_code
_entity_poly.pdbx_strand_id
1 'polypeptide(L)'
;MRKFITELKGKTVMTNDGQILGMIDNFLINTASGDIQNVLVVPAQEVETRLYKTDAQGRLVLPFSEMRAVRDVVVMSVSNV
;
A
#
# COMPACT_ATOMS: atom_id res chain seq x y z
N MET A 1 11.87 -3.31 -17.13
CA MET A 1 11.22 -1.98 -17.16
C MET A 1 11.33 -1.39 -15.77
N ARG A 2 11.91 -0.19 -15.61
CA ARG A 2 11.99 0.50 -14.33
C ARG A 2 10.65 1.21 -14.07
N LYS A 3 10.15 1.18 -12.84
CA LYS A 3 8.96 1.90 -12.41
C LYS A 3 9.34 2.96 -11.39
N PHE A 4 8.77 4.15 -11.51
CA PHE A 4 8.97 5.22 -10.54
C PHE A 4 7.84 5.24 -9.52
N ILE A 5 8.16 5.53 -8.27
CA ILE A 5 7.17 5.63 -7.17
C ILE A 5 6.08 6.66 -7.49
N THR A 6 6.46 7.72 -8.22
CA THR A 6 5.53 8.75 -8.71
C THR A 6 4.43 8.18 -9.62
N GLU A 7 4.68 7.07 -10.32
CA GLU A 7 3.66 6.38 -11.12
C GLU A 7 2.68 5.55 -10.26
N LEU A 8 3.02 5.29 -9.00
CA LEU A 8 2.21 4.49 -8.10
C LEU A 8 1.23 5.31 -7.28
N LYS A 9 1.53 6.60 -7.05
CA LYS A 9 0.67 7.49 -6.28
C LYS A 9 -0.71 7.59 -6.93
N GLY A 10 -1.76 7.43 -6.14
CA GLY A 10 -3.15 7.44 -6.60
C GLY A 10 -3.64 6.12 -7.22
N LYS A 11 -2.78 5.09 -7.37
CA LYS A 11 -3.26 3.77 -7.81
C LYS A 11 -4.06 3.09 -6.72
N THR A 12 -5.08 2.35 -7.15
CA THR A 12 -5.88 1.47 -6.29
C THR A 12 -5.03 0.30 -5.79
N VAL A 13 -5.12 0.02 -4.49
CA VAL A 13 -4.53 -1.15 -3.84
C VAL A 13 -5.61 -2.21 -3.66
N MET A 14 -5.29 -3.43 -4.08
CA MET A 14 -6.17 -4.59 -4.00
C MET A 14 -5.43 -5.77 -3.39
N THR A 15 -6.12 -6.61 -2.62
CA THR A 15 -5.58 -7.87 -2.12
C THR A 15 -5.56 -8.95 -3.19
N ASN A 16 -4.89 -10.08 -2.93
CA ASN A 16 -4.87 -11.23 -3.84
C ASN A 16 -6.26 -11.86 -4.09
N ASP A 17 -7.18 -11.74 -3.13
CA ASP A 17 -8.57 -12.22 -3.21
C ASP A 17 -9.54 -11.17 -3.79
N GLY A 18 -9.03 -10.01 -4.23
CA GLY A 18 -9.80 -9.01 -4.96
C GLY A 18 -10.45 -7.92 -4.10
N GLN A 19 -10.23 -7.90 -2.78
CA GLN A 19 -10.69 -6.83 -1.91
C GLN A 19 -9.94 -5.54 -2.21
N ILE A 20 -10.68 -4.44 -2.42
CA ILE A 20 -10.09 -3.11 -2.56
C ILE A 20 -9.78 -2.55 -1.17
N LEU A 21 -8.50 -2.23 -0.94
CA LEU A 21 -8.06 -1.62 0.31
C LEU A 21 -8.09 -0.09 0.27
N GLY A 22 -8.00 0.51 -0.92
CA GLY A 22 -8.04 1.97 -1.08
C GLY A 22 -7.02 2.47 -2.09
N MET A 23 -6.46 3.66 -1.87
CA MET A 23 -5.54 4.32 -2.81
C MET A 23 -4.20 4.68 -2.18
N ILE A 24 -3.11 4.49 -2.94
CA ILE A 24 -1.77 4.87 -2.50
C ILE A 24 -1.66 6.39 -2.35
N ASP A 25 -1.30 6.84 -1.15
CA ASP A 25 -1.02 8.24 -0.85
C ASP A 25 0.48 8.53 -0.83
N ASN A 26 1.25 7.68 -0.14
CA ASN A 26 2.67 7.92 0.08
C ASN A 26 3.44 6.63 0.43
N PHE A 27 4.74 6.77 0.69
CA PHE A 27 5.64 5.68 1.04
C PHE A 27 6.52 6.07 2.24
N LEU A 28 6.86 5.10 3.07
CA LEU A 28 7.92 5.24 4.07
C LEU A 28 9.22 4.73 3.47
N ILE A 29 10.25 5.57 3.52
CA ILE A 29 11.55 5.31 2.91
C ILE A 29 12.62 5.46 3.99
N ASN A 30 13.54 4.50 4.05
CA ASN A 30 14.75 4.65 4.84
C ASN A 30 15.64 5.70 4.17
N THR A 31 15.89 6.83 4.83
CA THR A 31 16.64 7.96 4.24
C THR A 31 18.15 7.68 4.11
N ALA A 32 18.68 6.68 4.81
CA ALA A 32 20.09 6.30 4.72
C ALA A 32 20.35 5.33 3.55
N SER A 33 19.50 4.31 3.35
CA SER A 33 19.67 3.33 2.27
C SER A 33 18.88 3.66 0.99
N GLY A 34 17.81 4.44 1.10
CA GLY A 34 16.86 4.69 0.03
C GLY A 34 15.81 3.59 -0.14
N ASP A 35 15.81 2.57 0.72
CA ASP A 35 14.86 1.45 0.61
C ASP A 35 13.44 1.86 0.98
N ILE A 36 12.48 1.40 0.18
CA ILE A 36 11.06 1.56 0.47
C ILE A 36 10.65 0.50 1.50
N GLN A 37 10.18 0.94 2.66
CA GLN A 37 9.76 0.04 3.74
C GLN A 37 8.27 -0.25 3.66
N ASN A 38 7.44 0.78 3.48
CA ASN A 38 5.99 0.65 3.52
C ASN A 38 5.31 1.52 2.46
N VAL A 39 4.14 1.05 2.04
CA VAL A 39 3.16 1.82 1.26
C VAL A 39 2.09 2.33 2.22
N LEU A 40 1.75 3.60 2.09
CA LEU A 40 0.70 4.26 2.87
C LEU A 40 -0.53 4.43 2.00
N VAL A 41 -1.65 3.86 2.45
CA VAL A 41 -2.88 3.75 1.66
C VAL A 41 -4.01 4.46 2.39
N VAL A 42 -4.71 5.38 1.73
CA VAL A 42 -5.98 5.91 2.24
C VAL A 42 -7.00 4.78 2.12
N PRO A 43 -7.57 4.32 3.24
CA PRO A 43 -8.51 3.20 3.21
C PRO A 43 -9.79 3.57 2.44
N ALA A 44 -10.33 2.62 1.68
CA ALA A 44 -11.69 2.73 1.15
C ALA A 44 -12.72 2.69 2.29
N GLN A 45 -13.94 3.19 2.05
CA GLN A 45 -14.95 3.36 3.10
C GLN A 45 -15.38 2.02 3.74
N GLU A 46 -15.35 0.95 2.96
CA GLU A 46 -15.76 -0.39 3.35
C GLU A 46 -14.69 -1.17 4.11
N VAL A 47 -13.48 -0.61 4.25
CA VAL A 47 -12.34 -1.28 4.90
C VAL A 47 -12.43 -1.13 6.42
N GLU A 48 -12.47 -2.25 7.14
CA GLU A 48 -12.35 -2.26 8.59
C GLU A 48 -10.90 -1.99 9.02
N THR A 49 -10.55 -0.70 9.14
CA THR A 49 -9.19 -0.22 9.42
C THR A 49 -8.59 -0.76 10.72
N ARG A 50 -9.42 -1.21 11.67
CA ARG A 50 -8.98 -1.80 12.96
C ARG A 50 -8.24 -3.12 12.79
N LEU A 51 -8.42 -3.80 11.66
CA LEU A 51 -7.70 -5.04 11.31
C LEU A 51 -6.29 -4.78 10.77
N TYR A 52 -5.89 -3.52 10.61
CA TYR A 52 -4.62 -3.14 10.02
C TYR A 52 -3.84 -2.20 10.93
N LYS A 53 -2.51 -2.18 10.74
CA LYS A 53 -1.70 -1.10 11.29
C LYS A 53 -2.02 0.19 10.54
N THR A 54 -2.23 1.26 11.29
CA THR A 54 -2.45 2.60 10.75
C THR A 54 -1.44 3.60 11.29
N ASP A 55 -1.21 4.67 10.54
CA ASP A 55 -0.46 5.82 11.02
C ASP A 55 -1.38 6.85 11.71
N ALA A 56 -0.78 7.95 12.18
CA ALA A 56 -1.51 9.02 12.87
C ALA A 56 -2.57 9.72 11.99
N GLN A 57 -2.50 9.57 10.67
CA GLN A 57 -3.42 10.12 9.69
C GLN A 57 -4.51 9.10 9.30
N GLY A 58 -4.50 7.90 9.89
CA GLY A 58 -5.45 6.84 9.60
C GLY A 58 -5.18 6.10 8.29
N ARG A 59 -4.00 6.27 7.67
CA ARG A 59 -3.62 5.50 6.47
C ARG A 59 -3.18 4.10 6.86
N LEU A 60 -3.53 3.11 6.05
CA LEU A 60 -3.03 1.75 6.21
C LEU A 60 -1.52 1.72 5.97
N VAL A 61 -0.78 1.04 6.84
CA VAL A 61 0.68 0.88 6.75
C VAL A 61 0.98 -0.54 6.28
N LEU A 62 1.19 -0.70 4.97
CA LEU A 62 1.42 -2.01 4.37
C LEU A 62 2.90 -2.21 4.02
N PRO A 63 3.52 -3.36 4.34
CA PRO A 63 4.91 -3.63 3.95
C PRO A 63 5.08 -3.62 2.44
N PHE A 64 6.08 -2.89 1.92
CA PHE A 64 6.36 -2.87 0.48
C PHE A 64 6.73 -4.25 -0.05
N SER A 65 7.33 -5.11 0.78
CA SER A 65 7.66 -6.50 0.47
C SER A 65 6.45 -7.36 0.10
N GLU A 66 5.24 -6.97 0.48
CA GLU A 66 4.01 -7.70 0.14
C GLU A 66 3.42 -7.31 -1.21
N MET A 67 4.01 -6.37 -1.93
CA MET A 67 3.57 -6.00 -3.27
C MET A 67 3.88 -7.12 -4.27
N ARG A 68 2.84 -7.62 -4.96
CA ARG A 68 2.94 -8.73 -5.90
C ARG A 68 2.89 -8.29 -7.36
N ALA A 69 2.12 -7.26 -7.67
CA ALA A 69 2.00 -6.77 -9.04
C ALA A 69 1.69 -5.27 -9.10
N VAL A 70 2.18 -4.64 -10.16
CA VAL A 70 1.89 -3.23 -10.50
C VAL A 70 1.44 -3.18 -11.96
N ARG A 71 0.14 -2.94 -12.17
CA ARG A 71 -0.46 -2.69 -13.49
C ARG A 71 -1.45 -1.52 -13.38
N ASP A 72 -2.71 -1.75 -13.71
CA ASP A 72 -3.79 -0.78 -13.50
C ASP A 72 -4.03 -0.57 -12.01
N VAL A 73 -4.01 -1.68 -11.26
CA VAL A 73 -4.02 -1.73 -9.80
C VAL A 73 -2.68 -2.23 -9.25
N VAL A 74 -2.47 -1.97 -7.97
CA VAL A 74 -1.37 -2.54 -7.18
C VAL A 74 -1.92 -3.70 -6.35
N VAL A 75 -1.39 -4.90 -6.56
CA VAL A 75 -1.82 -6.10 -5.83
C VAL A 75 -0.90 -6.34 -4.65
N MET A 76 -1.48 -6.52 -3.47
CA MET A 76 -0.79 -6.77 -2.20
C MET A 76 -1.20 -8.13 -1.63
N SER A 77 -0.23 -8.86 -1.09
CA SER A 77 -0.47 -10.04 -0.28
C SER A 77 -0.59 -9.64 1.18
N VAL A 78 -1.76 -9.20 1.61
CA VAL A 78 -1.96 -8.84 3.01
C VAL A 78 -2.36 -10.08 3.79
N SER A 79 -1.45 -10.56 4.64
CA SER A 79 -1.79 -11.55 5.66
C SER A 79 -2.53 -10.80 6.77
N ASN A 80 -3.81 -11.10 6.97
CA ASN A 80 -4.53 -10.64 8.17
C ASN A 80 -3.79 -11.24 9.37
N VAL A 81 -3.19 -10.39 10.20
CA VAL A 81 -2.51 -10.79 11.45
C VAL A 81 -3.46 -10.58 12.61
#